data_AF-A0A1I8JI15-F1
#
_entry.id   AF-A0A1I8JI15-F1
#
_cell.length_a   1.000
_cell.length_b   1.000
_cell.length_c   1.000
_cell.angle_alpha   90.00
_cell.angle_beta   90.00
_cell.angle_gamma   90.00
#
_symmetry.space_group_name_H-M   'P 1'
#
loop_
_entity.id
_entity.type
_entity.pdbx_description
1 polymer ?
#
loop_
_entity_poly.entity_id
_entity_poly.type
_entity_poly.pdbx_seq_one_letter_code
_entity_poly.pdbx_strand_id
1 'polypeptide(L)'
;MMALVDDMLATVKEAFDNLLTPIFAIIICLWGTLHTEMWKRYRATLAYEWDVNNYKHAEPDRPEFVGTMERPICVVFIGVAAVIVYRIFVTIRVCPNVTSSSCLLLNAVVSSLLNAVFIIVIGKVYNNIAYALTNWENHRTQSDYDNALILKLFAFEFANSYSSLFYIAFFRDVRRL
;
A
#
# COMPACT_ATOMS: atom_id res chain seq x y z
N MET A 1 20.18 -23.57 2.63
CA MET A 1 19.04 -23.91 3.52
C MET A 1 19.44 -23.76 4.99
N MET A 2 20.51 -24.41 5.46
CA MET A 2 21.02 -24.26 6.83
C MET A 2 21.42 -22.81 7.19
N ALA A 3 22.14 -22.13 6.30
CA ALA A 3 22.50 -20.71 6.48
C ALA A 3 21.29 -19.76 6.58
N LEU A 4 20.13 -20.12 6.00
CA LEU A 4 18.92 -19.30 6.04
C LEU A 4 18.16 -19.50 7.37
N VAL A 5 18.31 -20.67 7.99
CA VAL A 5 17.73 -20.98 9.30
C VAL A 5 18.55 -20.33 10.42
N ASP A 6 19.89 -20.38 10.31
CA ASP A 6 20.78 -19.76 11.30
C ASP A 6 20.64 -18.22 11.31
N ASP A 7 20.49 -17.61 10.12
CA ASP A 7 20.23 -16.17 9.96
C ASP A 7 18.89 -15.77 10.59
N MET A 8 17.82 -16.53 10.32
CA MET A 8 16.53 -16.35 10.98
C MET A 8 16.62 -16.48 12.52
N LEU A 9 17.37 -17.45 13.02
CA LEU A 9 17.54 -17.65 14.47
C LEU A 9 18.31 -16.50 15.13
N ALA A 10 19.28 -15.92 14.44
CA ALA A 10 20.02 -14.75 14.92
C ALA A 10 19.12 -13.51 15.00
N THR A 11 18.32 -13.23 13.95
CA THR A 11 17.34 -12.13 13.95
C THR A 11 16.33 -12.26 15.08
N VAL A 12 15.85 -13.50 15.32
CA VAL A 12 14.90 -13.78 16.40
C VAL A 12 15.55 -13.51 17.77
N LYS A 13 16.78 -13.94 17.99
CA LYS A 13 17.51 -13.69 19.25
C LYS A 13 17.74 -12.20 19.50
N GLU A 14 18.17 -11.45 18.49
CA GLU A 14 18.40 -10.01 18.60
C GLU A 14 17.10 -9.23 18.88
N ALA A 15 15.98 -9.66 18.29
CA ALA A 15 14.66 -9.12 18.62
C ALA A 15 14.24 -9.36 20.09
N PHE A 16 14.80 -10.40 20.73
CA PHE A 16 14.58 -10.75 22.13
C PHE A 16 15.60 -10.13 23.10
N ASP A 17 16.62 -9.40 22.62
CA ASP A 17 17.68 -8.83 23.48
C ASP A 17 17.16 -7.76 24.45
N ASN A 18 15.96 -7.22 24.23
CA ASN A 18 15.24 -6.38 25.18
C ASN A 18 13.92 -7.04 25.60
N LEU A 19 13.84 -7.52 26.85
CA LEU A 19 12.65 -8.19 27.41
C LEU A 19 11.36 -7.36 27.26
N LEU A 20 11.45 -6.04 27.17
CA LEU A 20 10.32 -5.13 26.97
C LEU A 20 9.66 -5.28 25.59
N THR A 21 10.42 -5.56 24.53
CA THR A 21 9.91 -5.64 23.15
C THR A 21 8.88 -6.77 22.94
N PRO A 22 9.13 -8.03 23.34
CA PRO A 22 8.15 -9.10 23.17
C PRO A 22 6.94 -8.92 24.10
N ILE A 23 7.14 -8.41 25.32
CA ILE A 23 6.04 -8.13 26.25
C ILE A 23 5.12 -7.05 25.65
N PHE A 24 5.70 -5.99 25.09
CA PHE A 24 4.94 -4.95 24.42
C PHE A 24 4.17 -5.46 23.21
N ALA A 25 4.79 -6.32 22.37
CA ALA A 25 4.11 -6.93 21.23
C ALA A 25 2.89 -7.77 21.66
N ILE A 26 3.01 -8.56 22.73
CA ILE A 26 1.88 -9.34 23.28
C ILE A 26 0.76 -8.41 23.74
N ILE A 27 1.08 -7.33 24.45
CA ILE A 27 0.09 -6.35 24.91
C ILE A 27 -0.63 -5.69 23.74
N ILE A 28 0.08 -5.29 22.68
CA ILE A 28 -0.52 -4.69 21.48
C ILE A 28 -1.42 -5.68 20.73
N CYS A 29 -1.02 -6.95 20.61
CA CYS A 29 -1.86 -8.00 20.02
C CYS A 29 -3.13 -8.25 20.84
N LEU A 30 -3.02 -8.31 22.17
CA LEU A 30 -4.16 -8.47 23.08
C LEU A 30 -5.08 -7.25 23.01
N TRP A 31 -4.53 -6.04 23.04
CA TRP A 31 -5.31 -4.82 22.92
C TRP A 31 -6.03 -4.73 21.57
N GLY A 32 -5.36 -5.04 20.46
CA GLY A 32 -5.94 -5.00 19.11
C GLY A 32 -7.11 -5.99 18.95
N THR A 33 -6.97 -7.21 19.47
CA THR A 33 -8.04 -8.22 19.44
C THR A 33 -9.22 -7.83 20.34
N LEU A 34 -8.96 -7.44 21.60
CA LEU A 34 -10.00 -6.99 22.53
C LEU A 34 -10.74 -5.77 22.01
N HIS A 35 -10.03 -4.77 21.51
CA HIS A 35 -10.63 -3.56 20.95
C HIS A 35 -11.55 -3.89 19.77
N THR A 36 -11.08 -4.74 18.84
CA THR A 36 -11.88 -5.15 17.68
C THR A 36 -13.15 -5.90 18.09
N GLU A 37 -13.07 -6.82 19.06
CA GLU A 37 -14.23 -7.56 19.55
C GLU A 37 -15.20 -6.68 20.34
N MET A 38 -14.70 -5.78 21.18
CA MET A 38 -15.54 -4.83 21.92
C MET A 38 -16.24 -3.86 20.96
N TRP A 39 -15.54 -3.38 19.93
CA TRP A 39 -16.12 -2.53 18.90
C TRP A 39 -17.20 -3.26 18.09
N LYS A 40 -17.01 -4.55 17.77
CA LYS A 40 -18.03 -5.39 17.11
C LYS A 40 -19.30 -5.52 17.93
N ARG A 41 -19.20 -5.57 19.27
CA ARG A 41 -20.36 -5.60 20.17
C ARG A 41 -21.05 -4.23 20.22
N TYR A 42 -20.27 -3.18 20.40
CA TYR A 42 -20.78 -1.81 20.48
C TYR A 42 -21.52 -1.40 19.21
N ARG A 43 -20.95 -1.65 18.03
CA ARG A 43 -21.62 -1.36 16.74
C ARG A 43 -22.94 -2.12 16.58
N ALA A 44 -23.05 -3.34 17.13
CA ALA A 44 -24.26 -4.14 17.02
C ALA A 44 -25.38 -3.58 17.92
N THR A 45 -25.04 -3.16 19.15
CA THR A 45 -25.98 -2.45 20.03
C THR A 45 -26.48 -1.16 19.38
N LEU A 46 -25.57 -0.38 18.81
CA LEU A 46 -25.92 0.89 18.16
C LEU A 46 -26.80 0.67 16.91
N ALA A 47 -26.49 -0.35 16.09
CA ALA A 47 -27.31 -0.70 14.94
C ALA A 47 -28.72 -1.18 15.31
N TYR A 48 -28.87 -1.83 16.48
CA TYR A 48 -30.17 -2.20 17.03
C TYR A 48 -30.92 -0.97 17.56
N GLU A 49 -30.26 -0.11 18.33
CA GLU A 49 -30.85 1.11 18.90
C GLU A 49 -31.33 2.09 17.82
N TRP A 50 -30.60 2.19 16.72
CA TRP A 50 -30.96 3.03 15.58
C TRP A 50 -31.88 2.33 14.56
N ASP A 51 -32.33 1.10 14.84
CA ASP A 51 -33.20 0.30 13.97
C ASP A 51 -32.68 0.14 12.52
N VAL A 52 -31.37 0.19 12.34
CA VAL A 52 -30.72 0.03 11.03
C VAL A 52 -30.22 -1.37 10.78
N ASN A 53 -30.46 -2.34 11.67
CA ASN A 53 -29.86 -3.68 11.59
C ASN A 53 -30.16 -4.44 10.27
N ASN A 54 -31.29 -4.15 9.62
CA ASN A 54 -31.72 -4.78 8.37
C ASN A 54 -31.39 -3.99 7.08
N TYR A 55 -30.59 -2.91 7.18
CA TYR A 55 -30.37 -1.99 6.05
C TYR A 55 -29.85 -2.67 4.78
N LYS A 56 -28.95 -3.66 4.91
CA LYS A 56 -28.32 -4.35 3.77
C LYS A 56 -29.31 -5.10 2.87
N HIS A 57 -30.40 -5.60 3.44
CA HIS A 57 -31.42 -6.33 2.69
C HIS A 57 -32.41 -5.41 1.98
N ALA A 58 -32.53 -4.17 2.44
CA ALA A 58 -33.44 -3.16 1.88
C ALA A 58 -32.73 -2.20 0.90
N GLU A 59 -31.44 -2.40 0.62
CA GLU A 59 -30.66 -1.53 -0.25
C GLU A 59 -31.07 -1.75 -1.72
N PRO A 60 -31.41 -0.68 -2.47
CA PRO A 60 -31.75 -0.78 -3.89
C PRO A 60 -30.51 -1.04 -4.74
N ASP A 61 -30.74 -1.63 -5.92
CA ASP A 61 -29.69 -1.89 -6.89
C ASP A 61 -29.13 -0.56 -7.46
N ARG A 62 -27.82 -0.53 -7.71
CA ARG A 62 -27.12 0.66 -8.23
C ARG A 62 -27.62 0.98 -9.66
N PRO A 63 -27.93 2.24 -9.99
CA PRO A 63 -28.43 2.63 -11.32
C PRO A 63 -27.41 2.43 -12.46
N GLU A 64 -26.12 2.37 -12.14
CA GLU A 64 -25.01 2.20 -13.09
C GLU A 64 -24.59 0.72 -13.28
N PHE A 65 -25.41 -0.23 -12.85
CA PHE A 65 -25.16 -1.66 -13.12
C PHE A 65 -25.40 -1.95 -14.61
N VAL A 66 -24.32 -2.06 -15.40
CA VAL A 66 -24.40 -2.25 -16.87
C VAL A 66 -23.47 -3.36 -17.35
N GLY A 67 -23.91 -4.15 -18.33
CA GLY A 67 -23.16 -5.26 -18.90
C GLY A 67 -22.00 -4.82 -19.82
N THR A 68 -20.80 -5.29 -19.45
CA THR A 68 -19.51 -5.39 -20.19
C THR A 68 -18.90 -4.16 -20.87
N MET A 69 -17.65 -3.83 -20.51
CA MET A 69 -16.71 -3.05 -21.33
C MET A 69 -15.26 -3.56 -21.25
N GLU A 70 -14.52 -3.26 -22.31
CA GLU A 70 -13.18 -3.74 -22.69
C GLU A 70 -12.01 -3.01 -21.99
N ARG A 71 -10.83 -3.64 -21.96
CA ARG A 71 -9.71 -3.35 -21.03
C ARG A 71 -8.52 -2.62 -21.69
N PRO A 72 -7.98 -1.52 -21.11
CA PRO A 72 -6.69 -0.94 -21.52
C PRO A 72 -5.55 -1.33 -20.56
N ILE A 73 -5.03 -2.55 -20.69
CA ILE A 73 -3.88 -3.06 -19.90
C ILE A 73 -2.55 -2.38 -20.30
N CYS A 74 -2.48 -1.78 -21.49
CA CYS A 74 -1.25 -1.21 -22.05
C CYS A 74 -0.78 0.08 -21.36
N VAL A 75 -1.65 0.83 -20.68
CA VAL A 75 -1.34 2.18 -20.17
C VAL A 75 -0.34 2.14 -19.00
N VAL A 76 -0.42 1.11 -18.15
CA VAL A 76 0.45 0.98 -16.97
C VAL A 76 1.89 0.67 -17.36
N PHE A 77 2.08 -0.23 -18.33
CA PHE A 77 3.41 -0.61 -18.82
C PHE A 77 4.11 0.52 -19.57
N ILE A 78 3.36 1.35 -20.31
CA ILE A 78 3.89 2.52 -21.02
C ILE A 78 4.37 3.59 -20.02
N GLY A 79 3.64 3.81 -18.92
CA GLY A 79 3.99 4.80 -17.91
C GLY A 79 5.29 4.47 -17.16
N VAL A 80 5.49 3.19 -16.79
CA VAL A 80 6.71 2.76 -16.10
C VAL A 80 7.93 2.84 -17.02
N ALA A 81 7.80 2.44 -18.28
CA ALA A 81 8.89 2.50 -19.26
C ALA A 81 9.33 3.95 -19.54
N ALA A 82 8.39 4.89 -19.66
CA ALA A 82 8.69 6.29 -19.94
C ALA A 82 9.53 6.97 -18.83
N VAL A 83 9.26 6.65 -17.56
CA VAL A 83 9.99 7.23 -16.42
C VAL A 83 11.43 6.70 -16.35
N ILE A 84 11.64 5.42 -16.66
CA ILE A 84 12.97 4.80 -16.71
C ILE A 84 13.80 5.43 -17.85
N VAL A 85 13.21 5.58 -19.03
CA VAL A 85 13.87 6.21 -20.18
C VAL A 85 14.23 7.68 -19.89
N TYR A 86 13.33 8.42 -19.25
CA TYR A 86 13.58 9.81 -18.88
C TYR A 86 14.73 9.96 -17.86
N ARG A 87 14.83 9.06 -16.87
CA ARG A 87 15.93 9.02 -15.89
C ARG A 87 17.29 8.83 -16.54
N ILE A 88 17.39 7.92 -17.50
CA ILE A 88 18.62 7.64 -18.25
C ILE A 88 19.01 8.85 -19.10
N PHE A 89 18.04 9.46 -19.80
CA PHE A 89 18.28 10.60 -20.67
C PHE A 89 18.79 11.84 -19.91
N VAL A 90 18.16 12.19 -18.78
CA VAL A 90 18.55 13.36 -17.98
C VAL A 90 19.94 13.19 -17.37
N THR A 91 20.28 11.98 -16.91
CA THR A 91 21.59 11.66 -16.33
C THR A 91 22.74 11.86 -17.33
N ILE A 92 22.52 11.45 -18.60
CA ILE A 92 23.53 11.56 -19.67
C ILE A 92 23.71 13.02 -20.13
N ARG A 93 22.65 13.84 -20.11
CA ARG A 93 22.66 15.19 -20.69
C ARG A 93 23.06 16.29 -19.72
N VAL A 94 22.76 16.14 -18.43
CA VAL A 94 22.98 17.21 -17.44
C VAL A 94 24.38 17.16 -16.83
N CYS A 95 25.02 15.99 -16.76
CA CYS A 95 26.41 15.87 -16.29
C CYS A 95 27.22 14.84 -17.07
N PRO A 96 28.04 15.27 -18.05
CA PRO A 96 28.96 14.37 -18.74
C PRO A 96 30.20 13.98 -17.90
N ASN A 97 30.55 14.75 -16.86
CA ASN A 97 31.67 14.45 -15.94
C ASN A 97 31.20 14.43 -14.47
N VAL A 98 31.11 13.23 -13.91
CA VAL A 98 30.53 12.86 -12.60
C VAL A 98 31.38 13.30 -11.36
N THR A 99 32.30 14.24 -11.52
CA THR A 99 33.36 14.52 -10.53
C THR A 99 33.19 15.82 -9.73
N SER A 100 32.16 16.64 -9.98
CA SER A 100 31.89 17.88 -9.20
C SER A 100 30.78 17.73 -8.16
N SER A 101 31.02 18.16 -6.92
CA SER A 101 30.08 18.09 -5.78
C SER A 101 28.76 18.82 -6.02
N SER A 102 28.77 19.93 -6.77
CA SER A 102 27.55 20.66 -7.15
C SER A 102 26.64 19.88 -8.10
N CYS A 103 27.21 19.09 -9.01
CA CYS A 103 26.45 18.22 -9.92
C CYS A 103 25.79 17.05 -9.17
N LEU A 104 26.47 16.50 -8.16
CA LEU A 104 25.93 15.46 -7.27
C LEU A 104 24.70 15.95 -6.49
N LEU A 105 24.76 17.15 -5.91
CA LEU A 105 23.63 17.75 -5.20
C LEU A 105 22.47 18.08 -6.14
N LEU A 106 22.73 18.62 -7.33
CA LEU A 106 21.69 18.92 -8.33
C LEU A 106 20.98 17.64 -8.80
N ASN A 107 21.73 16.58 -9.11
CA ASN A 107 21.15 15.30 -9.49
C ASN A 107 20.34 14.66 -8.36
N ALA A 108 20.78 14.78 -7.10
CA ALA A 108 20.04 14.28 -5.94
C ALA A 108 18.73 15.04 -5.73
N VAL A 109 18.75 16.37 -5.80
CA VAL A 109 17.55 17.22 -5.65
C VAL A 109 16.56 16.97 -6.78
N VAL A 110 17.02 16.96 -8.03
CA VAL A 110 16.18 16.65 -9.21
C VAL A 110 15.60 15.25 -9.10
N SER A 111 16.37 14.27 -8.63
CA SER A 111 15.90 12.89 -8.47
C SER A 111 14.80 12.74 -7.43
N SER A 112 14.92 13.46 -6.31
CA SER A 112 13.93 13.49 -5.24
C SER A 112 12.63 14.18 -5.66
N LEU A 113 12.73 15.31 -6.38
CA LEU A 113 11.56 16.01 -6.94
C LEU A 113 10.82 15.14 -7.96
N LEU A 114 11.55 14.47 -8.86
CA LEU A 114 10.97 13.54 -9.83
C LEU A 114 10.33 12.33 -9.14
N ASN A 115 10.91 11.84 -8.04
CA ASN A 115 10.31 10.75 -7.26
C ASN A 115 9.00 11.20 -6.59
N ALA A 116 8.95 12.42 -6.06
CA ALA A 116 7.73 12.98 -5.48
C ALA A 116 6.62 13.14 -6.53
N VAL A 117 6.95 13.71 -7.70
CA VAL A 117 6.01 13.81 -8.83
C VAL A 117 5.53 12.42 -9.27
N PHE A 118 6.44 11.45 -9.34
CA PHE A 118 6.11 10.07 -9.70
C PHE A 118 5.12 9.45 -8.72
N ILE A 119 5.33 9.59 -7.41
CA ILE A 119 4.39 9.07 -6.38
C ILE A 119 3.00 9.71 -6.53
N ILE A 120 2.91 11.02 -6.79
CA ILE A 120 1.63 11.72 -6.99
C ILE A 120 0.90 11.20 -8.24
N VAL A 121 1.61 11.08 -9.37
CA VAL A 121 1.06 10.56 -10.63
C VAL A 121 0.58 9.13 -10.46
N ILE A 122 1.40 8.30 -9.82
CA ILE A 122 1.10 6.93 -9.51
C ILE A 122 -0.17 6.81 -8.66
N GLY A 123 -0.31 7.61 -7.60
CA GLY A 123 -1.51 7.61 -6.75
C GLY A 123 -2.78 7.93 -7.55
N LYS A 124 -2.70 8.87 -8.51
CA LYS A 124 -3.82 9.20 -9.38
C LYS A 124 -4.17 8.08 -10.37
N VAL A 125 -3.16 7.44 -10.95
CA VAL A 125 -3.34 6.27 -11.83
C VAL A 125 -3.98 5.11 -11.07
N TYR A 126 -3.53 4.83 -9.85
CA TYR A 126 -4.10 3.75 -9.04
C TYR A 126 -5.54 4.00 -8.62
N ASN A 127 -5.91 5.23 -8.26
CA ASN A 127 -7.30 5.57 -8.02
C ASN A 127 -8.16 5.25 -9.26
N ASN A 128 -7.72 5.70 -10.44
CA ASN A 128 -8.44 5.42 -11.68
C ASN A 128 -8.55 3.93 -11.99
N ILE A 129 -7.48 3.15 -11.75
CA ILE A 129 -7.49 1.69 -11.91
C ILE A 129 -8.44 1.05 -10.91
N ALA A 130 -8.43 1.47 -9.64
CA ALA A 130 -9.32 0.92 -8.62
C ALA A 130 -10.79 1.17 -8.97
N TYR A 131 -11.16 2.39 -9.38
CA TYR A 131 -12.50 2.70 -9.89
C TYR A 131 -12.85 1.87 -11.12
N ALA A 132 -11.95 1.76 -12.10
CA ALA A 132 -12.18 0.97 -13.30
C ALA A 132 -12.40 -0.52 -12.98
N LEU A 133 -11.61 -1.08 -12.05
CA LEU A 133 -11.71 -2.49 -11.64
C LEU A 133 -12.99 -2.74 -10.84
N THR A 134 -13.37 -1.84 -9.93
CA THR A 134 -14.62 -1.98 -9.15
C THR A 134 -15.86 -1.77 -10.01
N ASN A 135 -15.80 -0.88 -11.01
CA ASN A 135 -16.84 -0.75 -12.04
C ASN A 135 -16.92 -2.01 -12.90
N TRP A 136 -15.77 -2.63 -13.24
CA TRP A 136 -15.71 -3.86 -14.01
C TRP A 136 -16.25 -5.08 -13.24
N GLU A 137 -16.09 -5.11 -11.93
CA GLU A 137 -16.67 -6.13 -11.04
C GLU A 137 -18.20 -6.02 -10.91
N ASN A 138 -18.79 -4.90 -11.36
CA ASN A 138 -20.23 -4.68 -11.50
C ASN A 138 -21.03 -5.09 -10.25
N HIS A 139 -20.72 -4.47 -9.11
CA HIS A 139 -21.42 -4.70 -7.85
C HIS A 139 -22.89 -4.29 -7.93
N ARG A 140 -23.76 -5.11 -7.33
CA ARG A 140 -25.21 -4.91 -7.32
C ARG A 140 -25.63 -3.72 -6.43
N THR A 141 -25.06 -3.61 -5.24
CA THR A 141 -25.39 -2.56 -4.24
C THR A 141 -24.27 -1.52 -4.16
N GLN A 142 -24.60 -0.31 -3.68
CA GLN A 142 -23.62 0.77 -3.53
C GLN A 142 -22.67 0.48 -2.37
N SER A 143 -23.18 -0.09 -1.26
CA SER A 143 -22.36 -0.52 -0.14
C SER A 143 -21.28 -1.52 -0.54
N ASP A 144 -21.61 -2.52 -1.36
CA ASP A 144 -20.64 -3.54 -1.78
C ASP A 144 -19.60 -2.96 -2.75
N TYR A 145 -20.02 -2.05 -3.65
CA TYR A 145 -19.12 -1.28 -4.51
C TYR A 145 -18.10 -0.49 -3.68
N ASP A 146 -18.57 0.29 -2.70
CA ASP A 146 -17.72 1.16 -1.89
C ASP A 146 -16.78 0.34 -1.01
N ASN A 147 -17.25 -0.76 -0.40
CA ASN A 147 -16.40 -1.66 0.39
C ASN A 147 -15.28 -2.28 -0.46
N ALA A 148 -15.59 -2.74 -1.67
CA ALA A 148 -14.61 -3.31 -2.58
C ALA A 148 -13.61 -2.28 -3.09
N LEU A 149 -14.05 -1.05 -3.36
CA LEU A 149 -13.18 0.06 -3.74
C LEU A 149 -12.24 0.47 -2.59
N ILE A 150 -12.78 0.65 -1.38
CA ILE A 150 -12.02 1.01 -0.17
C ILE A 150 -10.95 -0.06 0.09
N LEU A 151 -11.29 -1.34 -0.04
CA LEU A 151 -10.32 -2.42 0.15
C LEU A 151 -9.16 -2.35 -0.86
N LYS A 152 -9.45 -2.08 -2.13
CA LYS A 152 -8.43 -1.95 -3.19
C LYS A 152 -7.52 -0.74 -2.95
N LEU A 153 -8.09 0.40 -2.57
CA LEU A 153 -7.33 1.61 -2.24
C LEU A 153 -6.49 1.40 -0.98
N PHE A 154 -7.07 0.83 0.07
CA PHE A 154 -6.38 0.51 1.32
C PHE A 154 -5.20 -0.43 1.10
N ALA A 155 -5.35 -1.50 0.31
CA ALA A 155 -4.26 -2.43 0.04
C ALA A 155 -3.06 -1.74 -0.65
N PHE A 156 -3.34 -0.81 -1.57
CA PHE A 156 -2.31 -0.04 -2.25
C PHE A 156 -1.63 0.97 -1.31
N GLU A 157 -2.41 1.73 -0.55
CA GLU A 157 -1.89 2.69 0.43
C GLU A 157 -1.09 1.99 1.53
N PHE A 158 -1.54 0.82 1.98
CA PHE A 158 -0.81 -0.04 2.91
C PHE A 158 0.56 -0.42 2.35
N ALA A 159 0.64 -0.87 1.10
CA ALA A 159 1.93 -1.16 0.47
C ALA A 159 2.80 0.11 0.42
N ASN A 160 2.28 1.23 -0.06
CA ASN A 160 3.05 2.47 -0.17
C ASN A 160 3.58 2.98 1.18
N SER A 161 2.77 2.90 2.24
CA SER A 161 3.14 3.40 3.57
C SER A 161 4.07 2.46 4.32
N TYR A 162 3.85 1.14 4.24
CA TYR A 162 4.55 0.17 5.06
C TYR A 162 5.69 -0.56 4.34
N SER A 163 5.79 -0.54 3.00
CA SER A 163 6.85 -1.27 2.27
C SER A 163 8.27 -0.90 2.72
N SER A 164 8.52 0.37 3.06
CA SER A 164 9.84 0.81 3.55
C SER A 164 10.16 0.20 4.92
N LEU A 165 9.19 0.14 5.82
CA LEU A 165 9.32 -0.49 7.14
C LEU A 165 9.53 -2.00 7.01
N PHE A 166 8.79 -2.67 6.11
CA PHE A 166 9.03 -4.08 5.78
C PHE A 166 10.45 -4.29 5.22
N TYR A 167 10.91 -3.45 4.30
CA TYR A 167 12.26 -3.55 3.75
C TYR A 167 13.34 -3.40 4.84
N ILE A 168 13.16 -2.41 5.72
CA ILE A 168 14.07 -2.16 6.85
C ILE A 168 14.08 -3.35 7.81
N ALA A 169 12.93 -3.88 8.20
CA ALA A 169 12.81 -4.93 9.19
C ALA A 169 13.34 -6.30 8.71
N PHE A 170 13.21 -6.61 7.43
CA PHE A 170 13.54 -7.95 6.91
C PHE A 170 14.80 -8.01 6.05
N PHE A 171 15.15 -6.92 5.33
CA PHE A 171 16.22 -6.96 4.33
C PHE A 171 17.44 -6.09 4.66
N ARG A 172 17.30 -5.09 5.53
CA ARG A 172 18.43 -4.22 5.88
C ARG A 172 19.50 -4.94 6.71
N ASP A 173 19.10 -5.85 7.60
CA ASP A 173 20.04 -6.56 8.49
C ASP A 173 20.79 -7.71 7.78
N VAL A 174 20.17 -8.36 6.79
CA VAL A 174 20.83 -9.39 5.96
C VAL A 174 22.05 -8.85 5.20
N ARG A 175 22.12 -7.53 4.92
CA ARG A 175 23.26 -6.91 4.20
C ARG A 175 24.48 -6.63 5.08
N ARG A 176 24.37 -6.74 6.41
CA ARG A 176 25.49 -6.49 7.34
C ARG A 176 26.28 -7.77 7.70
N LEU A 177 25.92 -8.91 7.13
CA LEU A 177 26.64 -10.19 7.22
C LEU A 177 27.34 -10.49 5.89
#